data_AF-A0A6I3FJV8-F1
#
_entry.id   AF-A0A6I3FJV8-F1
#
_cell.length_a   1.000
_cell.length_b   1.000
_cell.length_c   1.000
_cell.angle_alpha   90.00
_cell.angle_beta   90.00
_cell.angle_gamma   90.00
#
_symmetry.space_group_name_H-M   'P 1'
#
loop_
_entity.id
_entity.type
_entity.pdbx_description
1 polymer ?
#
loop_
_entity_poly.entity_id
_entity_poly.type
_entity_poly.pdbx_seq_one_letter_code
_entity_poly.pdbx_strand_id
1 'polypeptide(L)'
;MGARGVIGAIGLGFICLFQPLFRDASSLLWAKVLLVLAALVYVVFSLIWDRKFLPLTNIQLIVAILLLSISIISGEILFLALGLFLHALWDLWHLATQKRYVPWWYAGACVYVDLAAVALILINVH
;
A
#
# COMPACT_ATOMS: atom_id res chain seq x y z
N MET A 1 -5.48 20.44 -6.81
CA MET A 1 -6.36 19.27 -6.56
C MET A 1 -6.99 19.47 -5.20
N GLY A 2 -8.28 19.80 -5.19
CA GLY A 2 -8.96 20.39 -4.03
C GLY A 2 -9.27 19.41 -2.91
N ALA A 3 -9.82 19.95 -1.82
CA ALA A 3 -10.21 19.25 -0.59
C ALA A 3 -10.93 17.91 -0.79
N ARG A 4 -11.63 17.72 -1.91
CA ARG A 4 -12.33 16.49 -2.29
C ARG A 4 -11.40 15.26 -2.45
N GLY A 5 -10.18 15.44 -2.97
CA GLY A 5 -9.20 14.36 -3.10
C GLY A 5 -8.63 13.92 -1.74
N VAL A 6 -8.43 14.89 -0.85
CA VAL A 6 -7.97 14.65 0.53
C VAL A 6 -9.06 13.93 1.34
N ILE A 7 -10.33 14.35 1.21
CA ILE A 7 -11.47 13.70 1.88
C ILE A 7 -11.65 12.25 1.37
N GLY A 8 -11.48 12.00 0.07
CA GLY A 8 -11.54 10.65 -0.51
C GLY A 8 -10.42 9.74 -0.02
N ALA A 9 -9.19 10.26 0.09
CA ALA A 9 -8.04 9.54 0.63
C ALA A 9 -8.17 9.23 2.12
N ILE A 10 -8.64 10.20 2.90
CA ILE A 10 -8.95 10.03 4.31
C ILE A 10 -10.06 8.99 4.46
N GLY A 11 -11.14 9.07 3.68
CA GLY A 11 -12.22 8.09 3.71
C GLY A 11 -11.76 6.67 3.35
N LEU A 12 -10.96 6.51 2.30
CA LEU A 12 -10.44 5.20 1.88
C LEU A 12 -9.43 4.64 2.90
N GLY A 13 -8.52 5.47 3.40
CA GLY A 13 -7.58 5.10 4.46
C GLY A 13 -8.31 4.71 5.75
N PHE A 14 -9.36 5.45 6.13
CA PHE A 14 -10.20 5.15 7.29
C PHE A 14 -10.97 3.83 7.11
N ILE A 15 -11.50 3.55 5.91
CA ILE A 15 -12.20 2.29 5.60
C ILE A 15 -11.25 1.09 5.58
N CYS A 16 -10.06 1.23 5.00
CA CYS A 16 -9.03 0.17 4.98
C CYS A 16 -8.45 -0.11 6.38
N LEU A 17 -8.34 0.92 7.24
CA LEU A 17 -7.90 0.79 8.64
C LEU A 17 -9.02 0.32 9.59
N PHE A 18 -10.30 0.46 9.22
CA PHE A 18 -11.42 0.03 10.07
C PHE A 18 -11.57 -1.50 10.17
N GLN A 19 -11.18 -2.25 9.13
CA GLN A 19 -11.28 -3.71 9.13
C GLN A 19 -10.42 -4.38 10.23
N PRO A 20 -9.13 -4.04 10.41
CA PRO A 20 -8.33 -4.59 11.51
C PRO A 20 -8.69 -4.03 12.89
N LEU A 21 -9.36 -2.87 12.99
CA LEU A 21 -9.73 -2.26 14.27
C LEU A 21 -11.08 -2.77 14.84
N PHE A 22 -11.98 -3.31 14.00
CA PHE A 22 -13.37 -3.61 14.39
C PHE A 22 -13.92 -4.98 13.96
N ARG A 23 -13.14 -5.86 13.32
CA ARG A 23 -13.60 -7.23 12.95
C ARG A 23 -12.51 -8.26 13.22
N ASP A 24 -12.91 -9.48 13.61
CA ASP A 24 -12.06 -10.60 14.02
C ASP A 24 -10.67 -10.59 13.36
N ALA A 25 -9.64 -10.37 14.17
CA ALA A 25 -8.24 -10.28 13.79
C ALA A 25 -7.66 -11.59 13.19
N SER A 26 -8.47 -12.64 13.07
CA SER A 26 -8.08 -13.95 12.54
C SER A 26 -7.82 -13.95 11.03
N SER A 27 -8.43 -13.03 10.27
CA SER A 27 -8.23 -12.96 8.82
C SER A 27 -7.38 -11.75 8.41
N LEU A 28 -6.15 -12.00 7.96
CA LEU A 28 -5.27 -10.98 7.35
C LEU A 28 -5.65 -10.64 5.91
N LEU A 29 -6.92 -10.85 5.52
CA LEU A 29 -7.42 -10.53 4.18
C LEU A 29 -7.22 -9.05 3.86
N TRP A 30 -7.44 -8.17 4.83
CA TRP A 30 -7.24 -6.74 4.71
C TRP A 30 -5.81 -6.38 4.29
N ALA A 31 -4.79 -7.03 4.88
CA ALA A 31 -3.38 -6.77 4.57
C ALA A 31 -3.01 -7.24 3.16
N LYS A 32 -3.56 -8.39 2.74
CA LYS A 32 -3.39 -8.93 1.39
C LYS A 32 -3.96 -7.98 0.33
N VAL A 33 -5.19 -7.50 0.58
CA VAL A 33 -5.86 -6.53 -0.30
C VAL A 33 -5.11 -5.21 -0.34
N LEU A 34 -4.68 -4.71 0.83
CA LEU A 34 -3.94 -3.46 0.95
C LEU A 34 -2.65 -3.49 0.13
N LEU A 35 -1.83 -4.55 0.28
CA LEU A 35 -0.56 -4.69 -0.45
C LEU A 35 -0.74 -4.61 -1.97
N VAL A 36 -1.74 -5.31 -2.51
CA VAL A 36 -2.00 -5.30 -3.96
C VAL A 36 -2.58 -3.97 -4.42
N LEU A 37 -3.52 -3.40 -3.66
CA LEU A 37 -4.17 -2.16 -4.02
C LEU A 37 -3.19 -0.99 -4.01
N ALA A 38 -2.30 -0.93 -3.01
CA ALA A 38 -1.25 0.08 -2.90
C ALA A 38 -0.38 0.11 -4.18
N ALA A 39 0.13 -1.05 -4.60
CA ALA A 39 0.94 -1.15 -5.81
C ALA A 39 0.15 -0.94 -7.12
N LEU A 40 -1.10 -1.41 -7.19
CA LEU A 40 -1.94 -1.26 -8.38
C LEU A 40 -2.28 0.20 -8.67
N VAL A 41 -2.56 0.99 -7.63
CA VAL A 41 -2.89 2.41 -7.79
C VAL A 41 -1.72 3.19 -8.41
N TYR A 42 -0.48 2.83 -8.09
CA TYR A 42 0.71 3.40 -8.73
C TYR A 42 0.74 3.13 -10.24
N VAL A 43 0.38 1.91 -10.67
CA VAL A 43 0.26 1.57 -12.11
C VAL A 43 -0.83 2.41 -12.78
N VAL A 44 -2.00 2.52 -12.14
CA VAL A 44 -3.13 3.31 -12.67
C VAL A 44 -2.74 4.78 -12.82
N PHE A 45 -2.09 5.37 -11.82
CA PHE A 45 -1.62 6.75 -11.90
C PHE A 45 -0.55 6.95 -12.98
N SER A 46 0.40 6.01 -13.14
CA SER A 46 1.34 6.03 -14.25
C SER A 46 0.65 5.94 -15.62
N LEU A 47 -0.41 5.15 -15.76
CA LEU A 47 -1.18 5.06 -17.01
C LEU A 47 -1.87 6.37 -17.38
N ILE A 48 -2.41 7.08 -16.38
CA ILE A 48 -3.16 8.32 -16.53
C ILE A 48 -2.24 9.52 -16.72
N TRP A 49 -1.15 9.61 -15.95
CA TRP A 49 -0.37 10.84 -15.81
C TRP A 49 0.97 10.81 -16.56
N ASP A 50 1.75 9.74 -16.43
CA ASP A 50 3.04 9.61 -17.11
C ASP A 50 3.46 8.14 -17.30
N ARG A 51 3.28 7.65 -18.53
CA ARG A 51 3.56 6.26 -18.91
C ARG A 51 5.04 5.89 -18.83
N LYS A 52 5.96 6.87 -18.75
CA LYS A 52 7.40 6.61 -18.58
C LYS A 52 7.69 5.81 -17.30
N PHE A 53 6.83 5.93 -16.29
CA PHE A 53 7.00 5.23 -15.01
C PHE A 53 6.36 3.85 -14.97
N LEU A 54 5.67 3.40 -16.04
CA LEU A 54 5.05 2.07 -16.08
C LEU A 54 6.00 0.91 -15.80
N PRO A 55 7.23 0.87 -16.37
CA PRO A 55 8.16 -0.22 -16.05
C PRO A 55 8.44 -0.30 -14.55
N LEU A 56 8.58 0.87 -13.92
CA LEU A 56 8.94 1.00 -12.53
C LEU A 56 7.76 0.62 -11.60
N THR A 57 6.55 1.12 -11.88
CA THR A 57 5.35 0.76 -11.12
C THR A 57 4.90 -0.68 -11.35
N ASN A 58 5.18 -1.25 -12.53
CA ASN A 58 4.93 -2.66 -12.80
C ASN A 58 5.88 -3.56 -11.99
N ILE A 59 7.14 -3.17 -11.81
CA ILE A 59 8.06 -3.90 -10.91
C ILE A 59 7.49 -3.90 -9.48
N GLN A 60 7.01 -2.76 -9.00
CA GLN A 60 6.38 -2.66 -7.68
C GLN A 60 5.18 -3.61 -7.54
N LEU A 61 4.30 -3.66 -8.55
CA LEU A 61 3.17 -4.59 -8.58
C LEU A 61 3.60 -6.06 -8.62
N ILE A 62 4.62 -6.40 -9.42
CA ILE A 62 5.17 -7.75 -9.50
C ILE A 62 5.74 -8.18 -8.14
N VAL A 63 6.50 -7.30 -7.47
CA VAL A 63 7.05 -7.57 -6.14
C VAL A 63 5.93 -7.77 -5.11
N ALA A 64 4.89 -6.94 -5.14
CA ALA A 64 3.73 -7.09 -4.26
C ALA A 64 3.03 -8.45 -4.46
N ILE A 65 2.80 -8.86 -5.71
CA ILE A 65 2.20 -10.17 -6.04
C ILE A 65 3.10 -11.32 -5.62
N LEU A 66 4.42 -11.21 -5.83
CA LEU A 66 5.38 -12.23 -5.42
C LEU A 66 5.36 -12.42 -3.89
N LEU A 67 5.46 -11.34 -3.13
CA LEU A 67 5.44 -11.40 -1.66
C LEU A 67 4.11 -11.92 -1.12
N LEU A 68 2.98 -11.50 -1.71
CA LEU A 68 1.67 -12.06 -1.40
C LEU A 68 1.62 -13.57 -1.67
N SER A 69 2.13 -14.01 -2.82
CA SER A 69 2.12 -15.42 -3.21
C SER A 69 2.96 -16.26 -2.26
N ILE A 70 4.15 -15.79 -1.89
CA ILE A 70 5.00 -16.44 -0.88
C ILE A 70 4.24 -16.54 0.43
N SER A 71 3.64 -15.44 0.92
CA SER A 71 2.87 -15.44 2.16
C SER A 71 1.71 -16.45 2.16
N ILE A 72 0.99 -16.56 1.03
CA ILE A 72 -0.12 -17.53 0.90
C ILE A 72 0.40 -18.97 0.93
N ILE A 73 1.51 -19.25 0.24
CA ILE A 73 2.07 -20.61 0.12
C ILE A 73 2.71 -21.07 1.44
N SER A 74 3.48 -20.20 2.10
CA SER A 74 4.19 -20.54 3.33
C SER A 74 3.34 -20.37 4.58
N GLY A 75 2.27 -19.57 4.52
CA GLY A 75 1.55 -19.11 5.71
C GLY A 75 2.27 -18.00 6.48
N GLU A 76 3.45 -17.56 6.03
CA GLU A 76 4.26 -16.57 6.71
C GLU A 76 3.74 -15.15 6.46
N ILE A 77 3.21 -14.53 7.50
CA ILE A 77 2.55 -13.23 7.44
C ILE A 77 3.56 -12.07 7.38
N LEU A 78 4.81 -12.32 7.74
CA LEU A 78 5.91 -11.36 7.67
C LEU A 78 6.21 -10.90 6.24
N PHE A 79 5.89 -11.70 5.22
CA PHE A 79 6.03 -11.26 3.82
C PHE A 79 5.01 -10.18 3.45
N LEU A 80 3.83 -10.15 4.07
CA LEU A 80 2.87 -9.05 3.90
C LEU A 80 3.40 -7.78 4.56
N ALA A 81 3.92 -7.88 5.78
CA ALA A 81 4.55 -6.76 6.47
C ALA A 81 5.75 -6.23 5.67
N LEU A 82 6.60 -7.10 5.13
CA LEU A 82 7.72 -6.70 4.28
C LEU A 82 7.24 -5.96 3.02
N GLY A 83 6.21 -6.48 2.35
CA GLY A 83 5.67 -5.85 1.14
C GLY A 83 5.12 -4.44 1.41
N LEU A 84 4.34 -4.29 2.48
CA LEU A 84 3.80 -3.00 2.90
C LEU A 84 4.92 -2.03 3.33
N PHE A 85 5.94 -2.52 4.03
CA PHE A 85 7.09 -1.71 4.41
C PHE A 85 7.89 -1.24 3.19
N LEU A 86 8.15 -2.11 2.22
CA LEU A 86 8.81 -1.75 0.96
C LEU A 86 7.97 -0.74 0.16
N HIS A 87 6.65 -0.86 0.17
CA HIS A 87 5.75 0.12 -0.43
C HIS A 87 5.84 1.48 0.28
N ALA A 88 5.85 1.53 1.62
CA ALA A 88 6.04 2.78 2.36
C ALA A 88 7.38 3.45 2.02
N LEU A 89 8.46 2.68 1.88
CA LEU A 89 9.76 3.20 1.44
C LEU A 89 9.69 3.77 0.02
N TRP A 90 8.93 3.13 -0.87
CA TRP A 90 8.66 3.62 -2.22
C TRP A 90 7.97 4.99 -2.20
N ASP A 91 6.92 5.13 -1.40
CA ASP A 91 6.20 6.39 -1.24
C ASP A 91 7.10 7.50 -0.67
N LEU A 92 7.94 7.18 0.32
CA LEU A 92 8.92 8.12 0.87
C LEU A 92 9.92 8.58 -0.20
N TRP A 93 10.42 7.66 -1.04
CA TRP A 93 11.29 8.00 -2.16
C TRP A 93 10.58 8.86 -3.20
N HIS A 94 9.33 8.54 -3.53
CA HIS A 94 8.48 9.32 -4.44
C HIS A 94 8.30 10.76 -3.95
N LEU A 95 7.99 10.93 -2.67
CA LEU A 95 7.85 12.23 -2.00
C LEU A 95 9.17 13.00 -2.00
N ALA A 96 10.27 12.36 -1.60
CA ALA A 96 11.60 12.97 -1.53
C ALA A 96 12.10 13.45 -2.90
N THR A 97 11.78 12.71 -3.97
CA THR A 97 12.20 13.03 -5.34
C THR A 97 11.19 13.87 -6.13
N GLN A 98 10.11 14.32 -5.47
CA GLN A 98 9.05 15.18 -6.02
C GLN A 98 8.51 14.70 -7.38
N LYS A 99 8.40 13.38 -7.56
CA LYS A 99 7.89 12.82 -8.81
C LYS A 99 6.40 13.14 -8.93
N ARG A 100 5.96 13.52 -10.12
CA ARG A 100 4.59 14.03 -10.34
C ARG A 100 3.63 13.01 -10.95
N TYR A 101 4.06 11.76 -11.12
CA TYR A 101 3.21 10.71 -11.71
C TYR A 101 2.19 10.12 -10.72
N VAL A 102 2.39 10.31 -9.41
CA VAL A 102 1.40 10.04 -8.34
C VAL A 102 1.24 11.30 -7.48
N PRO A 103 0.01 11.70 -7.09
CA PRO A 103 -0.19 12.87 -6.24
C PRO A 103 0.51 12.73 -4.88
N TRP A 104 1.15 13.81 -4.40
CA TRP A 104 1.89 13.81 -3.13
C TRP A 104 1.02 13.44 -1.93
N TRP A 105 -0.26 13.85 -1.93
CA TRP A 105 -1.19 13.53 -0.84
C TRP A 105 -1.50 12.03 -0.78
N TYR A 106 -1.50 11.35 -1.94
CA TYR A 106 -1.75 9.92 -2.02
C TYR A 106 -0.56 9.16 -1.44
N ALA A 107 0.65 9.48 -1.91
CA ALA A 107 1.88 8.89 -1.39
C ALA A 107 2.02 9.14 0.12
N GLY A 108 1.73 10.35 0.60
CA GLY A 108 1.75 10.67 2.03
C GLY A 108 0.74 9.86 2.85
N ALA A 109 -0.48 9.65 2.33
CA ALA A 109 -1.48 8.83 2.99
C ALA A 109 -1.10 7.34 3.00
N CYS A 110 -0.54 6.81 1.90
CA CYS A 110 -0.07 5.42 1.83
C CYS A 110 1.04 5.13 2.83
N VAL A 111 2.05 6.02 2.99
CA VAL A 111 3.09 5.86 4.03
C VAL A 111 2.45 5.60 5.40
N TYR A 112 1.46 6.41 5.79
CA TYR A 112 0.81 6.26 7.09
C TYR A 112 0.06 4.92 7.21
N VAL A 113 -0.76 4.59 6.20
CA VAL A 113 -1.58 3.37 6.20
C VAL A 113 -0.70 2.11 6.18
N ASP A 114 0.35 2.10 5.36
CA ASP A 114 1.25 0.96 5.22
C ASP A 114 2.06 0.71 6.49
N LEU A 115 2.61 1.77 7.11
CA LEU A 115 3.36 1.62 8.37
C LEU A 115 2.44 1.24 9.54
N ALA A 116 1.22 1.76 9.58
CA ALA A 116 0.21 1.34 10.55
C ALA A 116 -0.15 -0.14 10.38
N ALA A 117 -0.34 -0.58 9.13
CA ALA A 117 -0.59 -1.98 8.79
C ALA A 117 0.57 -2.89 9.22
N VAL A 118 1.82 -2.47 8.96
CA VAL A 118 3.02 -3.19 9.41
C VAL A 118 3.02 -3.33 10.94
N ALA A 119 2.80 -2.24 11.67
CA ALA A 119 2.76 -2.26 13.13
C ALA A 119 1.66 -3.21 13.66
N LEU A 120 0.46 -3.16 13.06
CA LEU A 120 -0.65 -4.05 13.42
C LEU A 120 -0.31 -5.52 13.15
N ILE A 121 0.31 -5.84 12.01
CA ILE A 121 0.74 -7.22 11.73
C ILE A 121 1.73 -7.66 12.81
N LEU A 122 2.77 -6.87 13.07
CA LEU A 122 3.84 -7.24 14.01
C LEU A 122 3.34 -7.46 15.45
N ILE A 123 2.37 -6.68 15.92
CA ILE A 123 1.80 -6.83 17.26
C ILE A 123 0.92 -8.10 17.38
N ASN A 124 0.31 -8.53 16.26
CA ASN A 124 -0.57 -9.71 16.21
C ASN A 124 0.15 -11.01 15.80
N VAL A 125 1.47 -11.01 15.62
CA VAL A 125 2.28 -12.21 15.30
C VAL A 125 2.60 -13.05 16.55
N HIS A 126 2.09 -12.67 17.73
CA HIS A 126 2.34 -13.36 19.01
C HIS A 126 1.28 -14.40 19.37
#